data_AF-S0AXH5-F1
#
_entry.id   AF-S0AXH5-F1
#
_cell.length_a   1.000
_cell.length_b   1.000
_cell.length_c   1.000
_cell.angle_alpha   90.00
_cell.angle_beta   90.00
_cell.angle_gamma   90.00
#
_symmetry.space_group_name_H-M   'P 1'
#
loop_
_entity.id
_entity.type
_entity.pdbx_description
1 polymer ?
#
loop_
_entity_poly.entity_id
_entity_poly.type
_entity_poly.pdbx_seq_one_letter_code
_entity_poly.pdbx_strand_id
1 'polypeptide(L)'
;MPVVFTTNSSNAKKTSFLIITGGVGVGKSTLITRLQKIYGEQIGVIKEFIDYSPEKGKAYLEDFLHCRMNCFEFQSFILDCYNAQLKDFCGTKRVVVMERGPFDSVGVFTRQSLNDGGISQEGYDRLIQRVRELEVQYGIPPSSHLKIEVRDMATLSAQNVFDSLKGLIFKTVETRGDLLMYLYSSNPQKQLQNIAKRGRPEERNYNVDYMLKINQAYADLFANRM
;
A
#
# COMPACT_ATOMS: atom_id res chain seq x y z
N MET A 1 31.06 -19.35 20.47
CA MET A 1 30.37 -20.27 19.54
C MET A 1 28.94 -19.79 19.41
N PRO A 2 28.42 -19.44 18.21
CA PRO A 2 27.02 -19.08 18.07
C PRO A 2 26.18 -20.33 17.82
N VAL A 3 25.07 -20.41 18.55
CA VAL A 3 24.08 -21.47 18.52
C VAL A 3 23.37 -21.45 17.17
N VAL A 4 23.46 -22.56 16.44
CA VAL A 4 22.73 -22.82 15.20
C VAL A 4 21.27 -23.10 15.56
N PHE A 5 20.37 -22.17 15.26
CA PHE A 5 18.93 -22.45 15.26
C PHE A 5 18.59 -23.22 13.99
N THR A 6 18.50 -24.54 14.11
CA THR A 6 17.82 -25.40 13.14
C THR A 6 16.32 -25.16 13.22
N THR A 7 15.70 -24.66 12.16
CA THR A 7 14.23 -24.70 12.00
C THR A 7 13.88 -25.61 10.82
N ASN A 8 13.63 -26.88 11.14
CA ASN A 8 12.99 -27.81 10.22
C ASN A 8 11.47 -27.73 10.34
N SER A 9 10.83 -27.63 9.17
CA SER A 9 9.48 -28.05 8.81
C SER A 9 8.25 -27.19 9.16
N SER A 10 7.66 -26.67 8.07
CA SER A 10 6.21 -26.54 7.80
C SER A 10 5.34 -25.70 8.74
N ASN A 11 5.50 -24.38 8.71
CA ASN A 11 4.41 -23.47 9.09
C ASN A 11 3.62 -23.14 7.83
N ALA A 12 2.54 -23.88 7.55
CA ALA A 12 1.70 -23.61 6.38
C ALA A 12 1.11 -22.20 6.50
N LYS A 13 1.63 -21.27 5.71
CA LYS A 13 1.20 -19.87 5.69
C LYS A 13 -0.33 -19.80 5.50
N LYS A 14 -1.01 -19.25 6.52
CA LYS A 14 -2.48 -19.21 6.61
C LYS A 14 -3.09 -18.26 5.57
N THR A 15 -2.43 -17.13 5.35
CA THR A 15 -2.91 -16.04 4.48
C THR A 15 -1.77 -15.56 3.60
N SER A 16 -2.03 -15.35 2.32
CA SER A 16 -1.08 -14.78 1.36
C SER A 16 -1.36 -13.33 1.09
N PHE A 17 -0.34 -12.51 0.87
CA PHE A 17 -0.50 -11.07 0.69
C PHE A 17 -0.14 -10.65 -0.74
N LEU A 18 -1.07 -9.95 -1.39
CA LEU A 18 -0.87 -9.25 -2.65
C LEU A 18 -0.95 -7.75 -2.39
N ILE A 19 0.19 -7.09 -2.32
CA ILE A 19 0.25 -5.67 -1.99
C ILE A 19 0.43 -4.90 -3.28
N ILE A 20 -0.49 -3.97 -3.57
CA ILE A 20 -0.47 -3.13 -4.76
C ILE A 20 -0.18 -1.71 -4.31
N THR A 21 1.04 -1.24 -4.59
CA THR A 21 1.50 0.09 -4.19
C THR A 21 1.79 0.98 -5.39
N GLY A 22 1.94 2.29 -5.15
CA GLY A 22 2.19 3.29 -6.18
C GLY A 22 1.61 4.65 -5.87
N GLY A 23 2.00 5.64 -6.68
CA GLY A 23 1.54 7.03 -6.57
C GLY A 23 0.03 7.21 -6.74
N VAL A 24 -0.46 8.42 -6.47
CA VAL A 24 -1.88 8.75 -6.66
C VAL A 24 -2.22 8.74 -8.17
N GLY A 25 -3.42 8.26 -8.53
CA GLY A 25 -3.88 8.27 -9.93
C GLY A 25 -3.25 7.22 -10.88
N VAL A 26 -2.41 6.30 -10.39
CA VAL A 26 -1.77 5.27 -11.25
C VAL A 26 -2.70 4.10 -11.65
N GLY A 27 -3.89 3.99 -11.06
CA GLY A 27 -4.89 2.97 -11.42
C GLY A 27 -4.94 1.72 -10.54
N LYS A 28 -4.39 1.77 -9.31
CA LYS A 28 -4.42 0.67 -8.33
C LYS A 28 -5.84 0.17 -8.06
N SER A 29 -6.76 1.07 -7.71
CA SER A 29 -8.14 0.71 -7.36
C SER A 29 -8.84 -0.01 -8.52
N THR A 30 -8.57 0.38 -9.78
CA THR A 30 -9.09 -0.31 -10.97
C THR A 30 -8.60 -1.76 -11.07
N LEU A 31 -7.32 -2.01 -10.78
CA LEU A 31 -6.73 -3.36 -10.74
C LEU A 31 -7.38 -4.19 -9.62
N ILE A 32 -7.54 -3.62 -8.43
CA ILE A 32 -8.15 -4.28 -7.27
C ILE A 32 -9.62 -4.64 -7.53
N THR A 33 -10.42 -3.71 -8.08
CA THR A 33 -11.82 -3.98 -8.42
C THR A 33 -11.94 -5.13 -9.44
N ARG A 34 -11.03 -5.23 -10.40
CA ARG A 34 -11.00 -6.34 -11.37
C ARG A 34 -10.68 -7.67 -10.69
N LEU A 35 -9.70 -7.69 -9.78
CA LEU A 35 -9.39 -8.88 -8.97
C LEU A 35 -10.58 -9.32 -8.13
N GLN A 36 -11.29 -8.38 -7.51
CA GLN A 36 -12.48 -8.67 -6.73
C GLN A 36 -13.62 -9.24 -7.58
N LYS A 37 -13.79 -8.77 -8.84
CA LYS A 37 -14.77 -9.36 -9.76
C LYS A 37 -14.44 -10.80 -10.16
N ILE A 38 -13.16 -11.17 -10.20
CA ILE A 38 -12.72 -12.49 -10.66
C ILE A 38 -12.72 -13.51 -9.51
N TYR A 39 -12.18 -13.13 -8.35
CA TYR A 39 -12.05 -14.04 -7.21
C TYR A 39 -13.20 -13.93 -6.20
N GLY A 40 -14.04 -12.91 -6.32
CA GLY A 40 -15.19 -12.69 -5.45
C GLY A 40 -14.79 -12.67 -3.97
N GLU A 41 -15.53 -13.44 -3.17
CA GLU A 41 -15.32 -13.53 -1.72
C GLU A 41 -14.10 -14.36 -1.30
N GLN A 42 -13.37 -14.97 -2.24
CA GLN A 42 -12.16 -15.74 -1.89
C GLN A 42 -11.00 -14.84 -1.45
N ILE A 43 -11.03 -13.56 -1.82
CA ILE A 43 -10.03 -12.57 -1.43
C ILE A 43 -10.60 -11.58 -0.40
N GLY A 44 -9.76 -11.17 0.55
CA GLY A 44 -9.99 -9.98 1.35
C GLY A 44 -9.36 -8.78 0.65
N VAL A 45 -10.04 -7.63 0.64
CA VAL A 45 -9.49 -6.39 0.07
C VAL A 45 -9.34 -5.37 1.19
N ILE A 46 -8.10 -5.03 1.51
CA ILE A 46 -7.76 -3.94 2.41
C ILE A 46 -7.72 -2.66 1.59
N LYS A 47 -8.66 -1.77 1.86
CA LYS A 47 -8.81 -0.48 1.19
C LYS A 47 -7.96 0.59 1.88
N GLU A 48 -7.62 1.63 1.12
CA GLU A 48 -7.03 2.86 1.69
C GLU A 48 -7.97 3.48 2.75
N PHE A 49 -7.40 4.20 3.71
CA PHE A 49 -8.15 4.80 4.83
C PHE A 49 -9.35 5.65 4.37
N ILE A 50 -9.21 6.37 3.26
CA ILE A 50 -10.24 7.27 2.72
C ILE A 50 -11.43 6.51 2.11
N ASP A 51 -11.22 5.28 1.66
CA ASP A 51 -12.27 4.42 1.13
C ASP A 51 -12.85 3.47 2.20
N TYR A 52 -12.06 3.16 3.24
CA TYR A 52 -12.52 2.38 4.39
C TYR A 52 -13.36 3.23 5.37
N SER A 53 -12.91 4.43 5.69
CA SER A 53 -13.60 5.37 6.57
C SER A 53 -13.71 6.74 5.91
N PRO A 54 -14.70 6.96 5.02
CA PRO A 54 -14.78 8.18 4.22
C PRO A 54 -14.96 9.46 5.05
N GLU A 55 -15.82 9.42 6.07
CA GLU A 55 -16.09 10.59 6.91
C GLU A 55 -14.87 10.96 7.77
N LYS A 56 -14.35 10.01 8.55
CA LYS A 56 -13.18 10.24 9.40
C LYS A 56 -11.91 10.47 8.59
N GLY A 57 -11.71 9.69 7.54
CA GLY A 57 -10.54 9.80 6.66
C GLY A 57 -10.45 11.16 5.97
N LYS A 58 -11.58 11.73 5.54
CA LYS A 58 -11.61 13.10 5.00
C LYS A 58 -11.31 14.14 6.06
N ALA A 59 -11.97 14.05 7.22
CA ALA A 59 -11.72 15.00 8.32
C ALA A 59 -10.24 14.99 8.75
N TYR A 60 -9.65 13.82 8.92
CA TYR A 60 -8.24 13.68 9.32
C TYR A 60 -7.28 14.14 8.23
N LEU A 61 -7.61 13.91 6.95
CA LEU A 61 -6.82 14.43 5.85
C LEU A 61 -6.89 15.96 5.77
N GLU A 62 -8.07 16.55 5.95
CA GLU A 62 -8.24 18.01 6.00
C GLU A 62 -7.47 18.61 7.19
N ASP A 63 -7.58 18.01 8.37
CA ASP A 63 -6.86 18.48 9.56
C ASP A 63 -5.34 18.36 9.38
N PHE A 64 -4.85 17.30 8.73
CA PHE A 64 -3.43 17.16 8.39
C PHE A 64 -2.98 18.24 7.37
N LEU A 65 -3.75 18.47 6.31
CA LEU A 65 -3.44 19.48 5.29
C LEU A 65 -3.49 20.92 5.84
N HIS A 66 -4.36 21.18 6.82
CA HIS A 66 -4.47 22.48 7.50
C HIS A 66 -3.55 22.61 8.73
N CYS A 67 -2.60 21.69 8.92
CA CYS A 67 -1.66 21.69 10.05
C CYS A 67 -2.32 21.66 11.45
N ARG A 68 -3.56 21.17 11.54
CA ARG A 68 -4.28 20.97 12.81
C ARG A 68 -3.99 19.61 13.44
N MET A 69 -3.46 18.67 12.65
CA MET A 69 -3.07 17.33 13.07
C MET A 69 -1.62 17.08 12.69
N ASN A 70 -0.86 16.48 13.59
CA ASN A 70 0.54 16.15 13.31
C ASN A 70 0.66 14.86 12.48
N CYS A 71 1.82 14.66 11.82
CA CYS A 71 2.05 13.49 10.98
C CYS A 71 1.94 12.18 11.79
N PHE A 72 2.35 12.18 13.05
CA PHE A 72 2.28 10.99 13.89
C PHE A 72 0.84 10.51 14.14
N GLU A 73 -0.07 11.43 14.47
CA GLU A 73 -1.50 11.17 14.70
C GLU A 73 -2.17 10.69 13.41
N PHE A 74 -1.90 11.37 12.30
CA PHE A 74 -2.48 11.01 11.01
C PHE A 74 -2.02 9.61 10.55
N GLN A 75 -0.73 9.31 10.65
CA GLN A 75 -0.21 7.99 10.28
C GLN A 75 -0.67 6.90 11.26
N SER A 76 -0.80 7.22 12.55
CA SER A 76 -1.38 6.31 13.55
C SER A 76 -2.80 5.91 13.20
N PHE A 77 -3.64 6.87 12.79
CA PHE A 77 -5.00 6.60 12.33
C PHE A 77 -5.03 5.68 11.08
N ILE A 78 -4.11 5.89 10.13
CA ILE A 78 -4.00 5.02 8.95
C ILE A 78 -3.64 3.59 9.36
N LEU A 79 -2.67 3.43 10.28
CA LEU A 79 -2.30 2.11 10.82
C LEU A 79 -3.45 1.44 11.57
N ASP A 80 -4.28 2.21 12.29
CA ASP A 80 -5.48 1.70 12.95
C ASP A 80 -6.54 1.21 11.95
N CYS A 81 -6.70 1.91 10.82
CA CYS A 81 -7.55 1.46 9.72
C CYS A 81 -7.04 0.15 9.10
N TYR A 82 -5.72 -0.01 8.95
CA TYR A 82 -5.12 -1.26 8.50
C TYR A 82 -5.38 -2.39 9.51
N ASN A 83 -5.14 -2.13 10.79
CA ASN A 83 -5.34 -3.10 11.87
C ASN A 83 -6.78 -3.63 11.92
N ALA A 84 -7.77 -2.74 11.85
CA ALA A 84 -9.18 -3.10 11.86
C ALA A 84 -9.54 -4.02 10.69
N GLN A 85 -9.13 -3.66 9.46
CA GLN A 85 -9.42 -4.46 8.27
C GLN A 85 -8.64 -5.80 8.28
N LEU A 86 -7.37 -5.79 8.68
CA LEU A 86 -6.53 -6.99 8.75
C LEU A 86 -7.10 -7.99 9.76
N LYS A 87 -7.62 -7.52 10.90
CA LYS A 87 -8.28 -8.39 11.89
C LYS A 87 -9.46 -9.18 11.30
N ASP A 88 -10.23 -8.57 10.41
CA ASP A 88 -11.42 -9.20 9.82
C ASP A 88 -11.06 -10.21 8.72
N PHE A 89 -10.00 -9.92 7.94
CA PHE A 89 -9.63 -10.75 6.79
C PHE A 89 -8.54 -11.80 7.09
N CYS A 90 -7.62 -11.51 8.01
CA CYS A 90 -6.57 -12.45 8.41
C CYS A 90 -7.19 -13.60 9.22
N GLY A 91 -7.20 -14.80 8.62
CA GLY A 91 -7.78 -16.00 9.22
C GLY A 91 -9.10 -16.44 8.58
N THR A 92 -9.80 -15.53 7.90
CA THR A 92 -11.02 -15.84 7.14
C THR A 92 -10.75 -16.01 5.65
N LYS A 93 -9.78 -15.27 5.09
CA LYS A 93 -9.45 -15.28 3.66
C LYS A 93 -8.11 -15.95 3.40
N ARG A 94 -8.02 -16.66 2.27
CA ARG A 94 -6.77 -17.31 1.82
C ARG A 94 -5.77 -16.31 1.26
N VAL A 95 -6.27 -15.25 0.62
CA VAL A 95 -5.47 -14.18 0.02
C VAL A 95 -6.04 -12.84 0.44
N VAL A 96 -5.17 -11.94 0.83
CA VAL A 96 -5.49 -10.56 1.18
C VAL A 96 -4.78 -9.65 0.19
N VAL A 97 -5.57 -8.86 -0.54
CA VAL A 97 -5.09 -7.84 -1.46
C VAL A 97 -5.10 -6.50 -0.73
N MET A 98 -3.97 -5.80 -0.72
CA MET A 98 -3.84 -4.52 -0.02
C MET A 98 -3.62 -3.38 -1.01
N GLU A 99 -4.45 -2.35 -0.93
CA GLU A 99 -4.19 -1.07 -1.59
C GLU A 99 -3.22 -0.26 -0.73
N ARG A 100 -1.93 -0.33 -1.09
CA ARG A 100 -0.77 0.07 -0.27
C ARG A 100 -0.63 -0.75 1.02
N GLY A 101 0.62 -0.98 1.43
CA GLY A 101 0.94 -1.67 2.66
C GLY A 101 1.22 -0.72 3.83
N PRO A 102 1.24 -1.20 5.08
CA PRO A 102 1.64 -0.40 6.25
C PRO A 102 3.05 0.20 6.11
N PHE A 103 3.95 -0.49 5.39
CA PHE A 103 5.29 0.02 5.09
C PHE A 103 5.29 1.21 4.14
N ASP A 104 4.26 1.38 3.28
CA ASP A 104 4.16 2.54 2.38
C ASP A 104 3.88 3.82 3.16
N SER A 105 2.98 3.74 4.15
CA SER A 105 2.66 4.84 5.06
C SER A 105 3.91 5.44 5.69
N VAL A 106 4.77 4.59 6.27
CA VAL A 106 5.97 5.05 6.97
C VAL A 106 7.14 5.34 6.02
N GLY A 107 7.34 4.49 5.00
CA GLY A 107 8.47 4.59 4.09
C GLY A 107 8.40 5.74 3.10
N VAL A 108 7.20 6.08 2.60
CA VAL A 108 7.01 7.14 1.61
C VAL A 108 6.59 8.45 2.27
N PHE A 109 5.56 8.41 3.12
CA PHE A 109 4.96 9.65 3.65
C PHE A 109 5.67 10.15 4.91
N THR A 110 5.97 9.27 5.87
CA THR A 110 6.60 9.70 7.12
C THR A 110 8.07 10.07 6.94
N ARG A 111 8.82 9.39 6.06
CA ARG A 111 10.21 9.78 5.75
C ARG A 111 10.30 11.19 5.17
N GLN A 112 9.38 11.53 4.27
CA GLN A 112 9.30 12.89 3.73
C GLN A 112 8.96 13.89 4.85
N SER A 113 7.96 13.59 5.68
CA SER A 113 7.63 14.45 6.83
C SER A 113 8.77 14.59 7.84
N LEU A 114 9.61 13.57 8.03
CA LEU A 114 10.79 13.65 8.90
C LEU A 114 11.81 14.65 8.34
N ASN A 115 12.08 14.58 7.03
CA ASN A 115 12.97 15.52 6.35
C ASN A 115 12.42 16.96 6.38
N ASP A 116 11.10 17.11 6.26
CA ASP A 116 10.42 18.40 6.30
C ASP A 116 10.18 18.91 7.74
N GLY A 117 10.62 18.16 8.78
CA GLY A 117 10.47 18.53 10.19
C GLY A 117 9.05 18.37 10.77
N GLY A 118 8.14 17.73 10.04
CA GLY A 118 6.75 17.47 10.43
C GLY A 118 6.55 16.32 11.42
N ILE A 119 7.61 15.58 11.79
CA ILE A 119 7.60 14.55 12.83
C ILE A 119 8.98 14.46 13.50
N SER A 120 9.01 14.15 14.80
CA SER A 120 10.26 13.86 15.51
C SER A 120 10.80 12.47 15.18
N GLN A 121 12.10 12.25 15.37
CA GLN A 121 12.72 10.93 15.22
C GLN A 121 12.03 9.88 16.11
N GLU A 122 11.70 10.24 17.35
CA GLU A 122 10.98 9.36 18.28
C GLU A 122 9.56 9.00 17.78
N GLY A 123 8.86 9.96 17.16
CA GLY A 123 7.57 9.69 16.52
C GLY A 123 7.70 8.75 15.33
N TYR A 124 8.72 8.94 14.51
CA TYR A 124 9.04 8.08 13.37
C TYR A 124 9.35 6.63 13.83
N ASP A 125 10.20 6.47 14.84
CA ASP A 125 10.59 5.16 15.37
C ASP A 125 9.38 4.41 15.95
N ARG A 126 8.46 5.12 16.63
CA ARG A 126 7.20 4.56 17.10
C ARG A 126 6.31 4.06 15.96
N LEU A 127 6.20 4.81 14.85
CA LEU A 127 5.42 4.37 13.69
C LEU A 127 6.05 3.12 13.03
N ILE A 128 7.37 3.08 12.91
CA ILE A 128 8.09 1.88 12.43
C ILE A 128 7.80 0.68 13.32
N GLN A 129 7.82 0.85 14.64
CA GLN A 129 7.49 -0.21 15.58
C GLN A 129 6.07 -0.72 15.38
N ARG A 130 5.08 0.18 15.25
CA ARG A 130 3.68 -0.21 15.00
C ARG A 130 3.52 -0.98 13.69
N VAL A 131 4.24 -0.61 12.63
CA VAL A 131 4.25 -1.37 11.37
C VAL A 131 4.79 -2.79 11.59
N ARG A 132 5.90 -2.93 12.32
CA ARG A 132 6.48 -4.25 12.63
C ARG A 132 5.55 -5.11 13.47
N GLU A 133 4.84 -4.50 14.41
CA GLU A 133 3.83 -5.19 15.23
C GLU A 133 2.70 -5.75 14.35
N LEU A 134 2.19 -4.96 13.39
CA LEU A 134 1.20 -5.45 12.41
C LEU A 134 1.77 -6.56 11.52
N GLU A 135 3.01 -6.43 11.05
CA GLU A 135 3.66 -7.45 10.23
C GLU A 135 3.77 -8.78 10.97
N VAL A 136 4.23 -8.76 12.22
CA VAL A 136 4.36 -9.97 13.06
C VAL A 136 2.99 -10.54 13.42
N GLN A 137 2.05 -9.70 13.85
CA GLN A 137 0.73 -10.12 14.31
C GLN A 137 -0.08 -10.80 13.20
N TYR A 138 -0.04 -10.27 11.98
CA TYR A 138 -0.82 -10.75 10.85
C TYR A 138 -0.04 -11.64 9.88
N GLY A 139 1.27 -11.82 10.12
CA GLY A 139 2.16 -12.56 9.24
C GLY A 139 2.36 -11.88 7.89
N ILE A 140 2.27 -10.54 7.84
CA ILE A 140 2.57 -9.77 6.63
C ILE A 140 4.09 -9.85 6.43
N PRO A 141 4.57 -10.28 5.26
CA PRO A 141 6.01 -10.33 5.02
C PRO A 141 6.57 -8.91 5.03
N PRO A 142 7.75 -8.71 5.65
CA PRO A 142 8.41 -7.42 5.56
C PRO A 142 8.71 -7.15 4.09
N SER A 143 8.66 -5.88 3.73
CA SER A 143 8.81 -5.44 2.34
C SER A 143 10.15 -5.85 1.70
N SER A 144 11.17 -6.24 2.47
CA SER A 144 12.45 -6.81 2.02
C SER A 144 12.37 -8.26 1.54
N HIS A 145 11.36 -9.02 1.98
CA HIS A 145 11.18 -10.43 1.63
C HIS A 145 10.07 -10.64 0.58
N LEU A 146 9.36 -9.57 0.22
CA LEU A 146 8.34 -9.61 -0.83
C LEU A 146 9.01 -9.67 -2.20
N LYS A 147 8.53 -10.57 -3.06
CA LYS A 147 8.85 -10.51 -4.48
C LYS A 147 8.28 -9.20 -5.03
N ILE A 148 9.13 -8.35 -5.58
CA ILE A 148 8.73 -7.05 -6.13
C ILE A 148 8.56 -7.18 -7.64
N GLU A 149 7.44 -6.68 -8.15
CA GLU A 149 7.18 -6.57 -9.58
C GLU A 149 6.79 -5.15 -9.92
N VAL A 150 7.55 -4.56 -10.84
CA VAL A 150 7.39 -3.16 -11.21
C VAL A 150 6.71 -3.07 -12.56
N ARG A 151 5.68 -2.21 -12.67
CA ARG A 151 4.93 -2.00 -13.90
C ARG A 151 4.61 -0.53 -14.14
N ASP A 152 4.90 -0.08 -15.36
CA ASP A 152 4.47 1.22 -15.86
C ASP A 152 3.03 1.13 -16.38
N MET A 153 2.18 2.01 -15.85
CA MET A 153 0.77 2.13 -16.19
C MET A 153 0.52 3.22 -17.25
N ALA A 154 1.55 3.92 -17.73
CA ALA A 154 1.41 5.02 -18.67
C ALA A 154 1.02 4.54 -20.08
N THR A 155 1.67 3.50 -20.59
CA THR A 155 1.61 3.11 -22.00
C THR A 155 0.53 2.07 -22.30
N LEU A 156 0.26 1.18 -21.36
CA LEU A 156 -0.73 0.11 -21.52
C LEU A 156 -2.12 0.54 -21.05
N SER A 157 -3.16 -0.05 -21.67
CA SER A 157 -4.51 0.03 -21.14
C SER A 157 -4.58 -0.76 -19.82
N ALA A 158 -5.49 -0.39 -18.92
CA ALA A 158 -5.69 -1.14 -17.66
C ALA A 158 -6.00 -2.63 -17.91
N GLN A 159 -6.58 -2.95 -19.08
CA GLN A 159 -6.83 -4.32 -19.52
C GLN A 159 -5.53 -5.07 -19.82
N ASN A 160 -4.66 -4.51 -20.64
CA ASN A 160 -3.42 -5.19 -21.04
C ASN A 160 -2.48 -5.36 -19.84
N VAL A 161 -2.42 -4.38 -18.93
CA VAL A 161 -1.67 -4.54 -17.67
C VAL A 161 -2.27 -5.68 -16.86
N PHE A 162 -3.58 -5.71 -16.69
CA PHE A 162 -4.26 -6.78 -15.96
C PHE A 162 -3.93 -8.15 -16.57
N ASP A 163 -4.05 -8.30 -17.89
CA ASP A 163 -3.80 -9.57 -18.58
C ASP A 163 -2.34 -10.00 -18.45
N SER A 164 -1.39 -9.05 -18.47
CA SER A 164 0.03 -9.33 -18.22
C SER A 164 0.33 -9.78 -16.80
N LEU A 165 -0.40 -9.24 -15.81
CA LEU A 165 -0.24 -9.55 -14.39
C LEU A 165 -1.04 -10.77 -13.97
N LYS A 166 -2.07 -11.14 -14.75
CA LYS A 166 -3.01 -12.21 -14.46
C LYS A 166 -2.26 -13.49 -14.12
N GLY A 167 -1.42 -14.00 -15.03
CA GLY A 167 -0.69 -15.24 -14.81
C GLY A 167 0.14 -15.23 -13.52
N LEU A 168 0.76 -14.09 -13.19
CA LEU A 168 1.54 -13.95 -11.97
C LEU A 168 0.65 -13.92 -10.72
N ILE A 169 -0.43 -13.15 -10.73
CA ILE A 169 -1.37 -13.07 -9.61
C ILE A 169 -2.02 -14.43 -9.35
N PHE A 170 -2.46 -15.12 -10.41
CA PHE A 170 -3.01 -16.48 -10.32
C PHE A 170 -1.97 -17.44 -9.71
N LYS A 171 -0.73 -17.43 -10.22
CA LYS A 171 0.35 -18.22 -9.63
C LYS A 171 0.56 -17.89 -8.15
N THR A 172 0.64 -16.62 -7.77
CA THR A 172 0.82 -16.21 -6.38
C THR A 172 -0.33 -16.67 -5.48
N VAL A 173 -1.57 -16.55 -5.95
CA VAL A 173 -2.78 -16.99 -5.25
C VAL A 173 -2.77 -18.51 -5.06
N GLU A 174 -2.43 -19.27 -6.10
CA GLU A 174 -2.42 -20.74 -6.10
C GLU A 174 -1.26 -21.30 -5.25
N THR A 175 -0.06 -20.74 -5.38
CA THR A 175 1.12 -21.19 -4.62
C THR A 175 1.20 -20.61 -3.22
N ARG A 176 0.20 -19.82 -2.79
CA ARG A 176 0.20 -19.08 -1.52
C ARG A 176 1.47 -18.22 -1.31
N GLY A 177 1.98 -17.66 -2.41
CA GLY A 177 3.12 -16.75 -2.40
C GLY A 177 2.74 -15.36 -1.90
N ASP A 178 3.73 -14.52 -1.67
CA ASP A 178 3.50 -13.08 -1.48
C ASP A 178 4.04 -12.29 -2.66
N LEU A 179 3.36 -11.21 -3.00
CA LEU A 179 3.75 -10.35 -4.11
C LEU A 179 3.51 -8.89 -3.76
N LEU A 180 4.54 -8.08 -4.01
CA LEU A 180 4.46 -6.63 -4.00
C LEU A 180 4.50 -6.12 -5.43
N MET A 181 3.39 -5.53 -5.89
CA MET A 181 3.32 -4.88 -7.20
C MET A 181 3.47 -3.38 -7.02
N TYR A 182 4.56 -2.82 -7.54
CA TYR A 182 4.75 -1.38 -7.61
C TYR A 182 4.28 -0.88 -8.98
N LEU A 183 3.17 -0.14 -8.96
CA LEU A 183 2.60 0.51 -10.13
C LEU A 183 3.05 1.96 -10.17
N TYR A 184 3.74 2.36 -11.23
CA TYR A 184 4.11 3.74 -11.49
C TYR A 184 3.52 4.22 -12.82
N SER A 185 3.57 5.51 -13.07
CA SER A 185 3.17 6.09 -14.36
C SER A 185 4.28 7.00 -14.84
N SER A 186 4.90 6.67 -15.97
CA SER A 186 5.84 7.57 -16.66
C SER A 186 5.16 8.79 -17.29
N ASN A 187 3.82 8.83 -17.32
CA ASN A 187 3.02 9.96 -17.80
C ASN A 187 2.18 10.58 -16.67
N PRO A 188 2.64 11.70 -16.07
CA PRO A 188 1.91 12.43 -15.03
C PRO A 188 0.55 12.99 -15.50
N GLN A 189 0.41 13.37 -16.78
CA GLN A 189 -0.86 13.89 -17.30
C GLN A 189 -1.97 12.82 -17.24
N LYS A 190 -1.61 11.55 -17.50
CA LYS A 190 -2.55 10.42 -17.35
C LYS A 190 -3.00 10.25 -15.89
N GLN A 191 -2.10 10.47 -14.92
CA GLN A 191 -2.46 10.44 -13.50
C GLN A 191 -3.45 11.55 -13.17
N LEU A 192 -3.21 12.78 -13.65
CA LEU A 192 -4.12 13.91 -13.44
C LEU A 192 -5.51 13.65 -14.05
N GLN A 193 -5.56 13.09 -15.26
CA GLN A 193 -6.83 12.68 -15.87
C GLN A 193 -7.56 11.61 -15.05
N ASN A 194 -6.84 10.64 -14.49
CA ASN A 194 -7.43 9.61 -13.65
C ASN A 194 -7.94 10.18 -12.32
N ILE A 195 -7.21 11.12 -11.72
CA ILE A 195 -7.61 11.84 -10.51
C ILE A 195 -8.89 12.65 -10.79
N ALA A 196 -8.92 13.41 -11.89
CA ALA A 196 -10.09 14.18 -12.30
C ALA A 196 -11.31 13.28 -12.57
N LYS A 197 -11.13 12.14 -13.26
CA LYS A 197 -12.19 11.15 -13.50
C LYS A 197 -12.72 10.50 -12.22
N ARG A 198 -11.86 10.31 -11.21
CA ARG A 198 -12.27 9.77 -9.91
C ARG A 198 -13.18 10.74 -9.15
N GLY A 199 -13.03 12.04 -9.39
CA GLY A 199 -13.99 13.07 -8.94
C GLY A 199 -14.08 13.27 -7.42
N ARG A 200 -13.03 12.87 -6.67
CA ARG A 200 -12.97 13.11 -5.22
C ARG A 200 -12.97 14.62 -4.93
N PRO A 201 -13.92 15.15 -4.14
CA PRO A 201 -13.99 16.58 -3.81
C PRO A 201 -12.68 17.15 -3.26
N GLU A 202 -12.00 16.38 -2.42
CA GLU A 202 -10.70 16.66 -1.79
C GLU A 202 -9.54 16.77 -2.79
N GLU A 203 -9.69 16.26 -4.02
CA GLU A 203 -8.66 16.25 -5.06
C GLU A 203 -8.91 17.30 -6.15
N ARG A 204 -9.91 18.16 -6.01
CA ARG A 204 -10.26 19.19 -7.02
C ARG A 204 -9.13 20.21 -7.25
N ASN A 205 -8.34 20.49 -6.22
CA ASN A 205 -7.16 21.36 -6.29
C ASN A 205 -5.86 20.57 -6.03
N TYR A 206 -5.77 19.34 -6.57
CA TYR A 206 -4.61 18.49 -6.33
C TYR A 206 -3.32 19.15 -6.84
N ASN A 207 -2.37 19.38 -5.93
CA ASN A 207 -1.11 20.02 -6.25
C ASN A 207 -0.24 19.06 -7.09
N VAL A 208 0.07 19.45 -8.33
CA VAL A 208 0.89 18.66 -9.25
C VAL A 208 2.30 18.44 -8.71
N ASP A 209 2.90 19.45 -8.08
CA ASP A 209 4.23 19.32 -7.47
C ASP A 209 4.21 18.31 -6.32
N TYR A 210 3.14 18.29 -5.52
CA TYR A 210 2.96 17.28 -4.48
C TYR A 210 2.81 15.88 -5.08
N MET A 211 2.08 15.73 -6.19
CA MET A 211 2.00 14.47 -6.93
C MET A 211 3.38 13.98 -7.37
N LEU A 212 4.18 14.87 -7.97
CA LEU A 212 5.51 14.55 -8.49
C LEU A 212 6.47 14.19 -7.35
N LYS A 213 6.40 14.90 -6.21
CA LYS A 213 7.15 14.55 -4.99
C LYS A 213 6.81 13.14 -4.50
N ILE A 214 5.53 12.78 -4.45
CA ILE A 214 5.11 11.42 -4.07
C ILE A 214 5.65 10.39 -5.08
N ASN A 215 5.52 10.67 -6.38
CA ASN A 215 6.04 9.76 -7.41
C ASN A 215 7.56 9.55 -7.25
N GLN A 216 8.32 10.61 -6.96
CA GLN A 216 9.75 10.52 -6.71
C GLN A 216 10.07 9.73 -5.45
N ALA A 217 9.38 9.98 -4.33
CA ALA A 217 9.56 9.23 -3.09
C ALA A 217 9.29 7.72 -3.28
N TYR A 218 8.30 7.38 -4.10
CA TYR A 218 8.08 5.99 -4.53
C TYR A 218 9.23 5.45 -5.38
N ALA A 219 9.69 6.22 -6.36
CA ALA A 219 10.83 5.82 -7.19
C ALA A 219 12.07 5.56 -6.34
N ASP A 220 12.40 6.43 -5.39
CA ASP A 220 13.55 6.30 -4.49
C ASP A 220 13.44 5.10 -3.55
N LEU A 221 12.22 4.83 -3.04
CA LEU A 221 11.96 3.68 -2.17
C LEU A 221 12.21 2.35 -2.90
N PHE A 222 11.84 2.27 -4.17
CA PHE A 222 11.96 1.07 -4.99
C PHE A 222 13.26 0.99 -5.79
N ALA A 223 13.93 2.11 -6.06
CA ALA A 223 15.22 2.15 -6.78
C ALA A 223 16.31 1.36 -6.03
N ASN A 224 16.32 1.40 -4.70
CA ASN A 224 17.27 0.66 -3.88
C ASN A 224 16.92 -0.84 -3.72
N ARG A 225 15.82 -1.29 -4.35
CA ARG A 225 15.29 -2.66 -4.26
C ARG A 225 15.14 -3.34 -5.62
N MET A 226 15.52 -2.64 -6.69
CA MET A 226 15.67 -3.16 -8.06
C MET A 226 17.13 -3.45 -8.31
#